data_AF-K0ILB3-F1
#
_entry.id   AF-K0ILB3-F1
#
_cell.length_a   1.000
_cell.length_b   1.000
_cell.length_c   1.000
_cell.angle_alpha   90.00
_cell.angle_beta   90.00
_cell.angle_gamma   90.00
#
_symmetry.space_group_name_H-M   'P 1'
#
loop_
_entity.id
_entity.type
_entity.pdbx_description
1 polymer ?
#
loop_
_entity_poly.entity_id
_entity_poly.type
_entity_poly.pdbx_seq_one_letter_code
_entity_poly.pdbx_strand_id
1 'polypeptide(L)'
;MVGRDSNNMGGNGQVILRQSIDAAIESLGGPIHKTITWYLNSRGVLSNSKKIDINFFYSNLRDLLGPGADLIMEETWQQLQKRCGGKAGQQNPPAKCSPLERIQKMIEIGEA
;
A
#
# COMPACT_ATOMS: atom_id res chain seq x y z
N MET A 1 24.69 1.45 23.18
CA MET A 1 24.92 1.94 21.80
C MET A 1 23.75 1.44 20.95
N VAL A 2 22.84 2.34 20.56
CA VAL A 2 21.65 1.99 19.77
C VAL A 2 22.06 2.01 18.30
N GLY A 3 22.20 0.83 17.69
CA GLY A 3 22.40 0.67 16.26
C GLY A 3 21.14 1.11 15.53
N ARG A 4 21.24 2.22 14.80
CA ARG A 4 20.27 2.62 13.79
C ARG A 4 20.52 1.79 12.54
N ASP A 5 19.85 0.66 12.41
CA ASP A 5 19.78 -0.07 11.15
C ASP A 5 18.77 0.61 10.21
N SER A 6 19.18 1.78 9.71
CA SER A 6 18.59 2.39 8.51
C SER A 6 19.38 1.87 7.31
N ASN A 7 18.96 0.76 6.70
CA ASN A 7 19.28 0.38 5.30
C ASN A 7 18.77 -1.03 4.97
N ASN A 8 17.46 -1.20 4.76
CA ASN A 8 16.95 -2.41 4.09
C ASN A 8 15.54 -2.21 3.51
N MET A 9 15.35 -1.29 2.56
CA MET A 9 14.04 -1.05 1.93
C MET A 9 13.80 -1.86 0.64
N GLY A 10 14.83 -2.45 0.01
CA GLY A 10 14.67 -3.17 -1.27
C GLY A 10 13.94 -4.52 -1.18
N GLY A 11 14.02 -5.23 -0.04
CA GLY A 11 13.23 -6.45 0.21
C GLY A 11 12.08 -6.26 1.18
N ASN A 12 12.18 -5.26 2.06
CA ASN A 12 11.22 -5.02 3.14
C ASN A 12 10.09 -4.06 2.70
N GLY A 13 10.31 -3.23 1.67
CA GLY A 13 9.30 -2.27 1.17
C GLY A 13 8.05 -2.96 0.63
N GLN A 14 8.19 -4.07 -0.11
CA GLN A 14 7.06 -4.86 -0.61
C GLN A 14 6.28 -5.55 0.53
N VAL A 15 6.99 -6.03 1.56
CA VAL A 15 6.36 -6.62 2.75
C VAL A 15 5.60 -5.57 3.55
N ILE A 16 6.19 -4.39 3.74
CA ILE A 16 5.56 -3.27 4.44
C ILE A 16 4.35 -2.77 3.65
N LEU A 17 4.46 -2.65 2.32
CA LEU A 17 3.34 -2.31 1.44
C LEU A 17 2.21 -3.32 1.55
N ARG A 18 2.53 -4.62 1.54
CA ARG A 18 1.55 -5.68 1.72
C ARG A 18 0.78 -5.52 3.03
N GLN A 19 1.52 -5.34 4.12
CA GLN A 19 0.94 -5.18 5.44
C GLN A 19 0.09 -3.90 5.54
N SER A 20 0.47 -2.84 4.85
CA SER A 20 -0.31 -1.60 4.80
C SER A 20 -1.62 -1.79 4.03
N ILE A 21 -1.59 -2.52 2.91
CA ILE A 21 -2.79 -2.88 2.14
C ILE A 21 -3.72 -3.75 2.97
N ASP A 22 -3.20 -4.81 3.57
CA ASP A 22 -4.00 -5.72 4.40
C ASP A 22 -4.64 -4.96 5.58
N ALA A 23 -3.87 -4.07 6.25
CA ALA A 23 -4.40 -3.24 7.34
C ALA A 23 -5.46 -2.22 6.87
N ALA A 24 -5.28 -1.62 5.68
CA ALA A 24 -6.24 -0.68 5.11
C ALA A 24 -7.55 -1.36 4.70
N ILE A 25 -7.49 -2.60 4.21
CA ILE A 25 -8.68 -3.38 3.89
C ILE A 25 -9.35 -3.89 5.18
N GLU A 26 -8.56 -4.32 6.17
CA GLU A 26 -9.08 -4.79 7.46
C GLU A 26 -9.84 -3.69 8.22
N SER A 27 -9.38 -2.43 8.14
CA SER A 27 -10.03 -1.29 8.79
C SER A 27 -11.46 -1.02 8.29
N LEU A 28 -11.82 -1.51 7.10
CA LEU A 28 -13.17 -1.44 6.54
C LEU A 28 -14.15 -2.41 7.24
N GLY A 29 -13.63 -3.34 8.04
CA GLY A 29 -14.41 -4.31 8.80
C GLY A 29 -14.44 -5.70 8.17
N GLY A 30 -14.66 -6.71 9.03
CA GLY A 30 -14.49 -8.13 8.68
C GLY A 30 -15.21 -8.62 7.42
N PRO A 31 -16.51 -8.32 7.21
CA PRO A 31 -17.23 -8.75 6.01
C PRO A 31 -16.71 -8.11 4.71
N ILE A 32 -16.38 -6.82 4.76
CA ILE A 32 -15.87 -6.06 3.62
C ILE A 32 -14.46 -6.54 3.28
N HIS A 33 -13.62 -6.72 4.29
CA HIS A 33 -12.28 -7.28 4.14
C HIS A 33 -12.31 -8.64 3.43
N LYS A 34 -13.13 -9.59 3.91
CA LYS A 34 -13.23 -10.92 3.29
C LYS A 34 -13.64 -10.85 1.82
N THR A 35 -14.58 -9.96 1.49
CA THR A 35 -15.10 -9.81 0.12
C THR A 35 -14.05 -9.24 -0.82
N ILE A 36 -13.35 -8.17 -0.40
CA ILE A 36 -12.28 -7.55 -1.18
C ILE A 36 -11.11 -8.54 -1.34
N THR A 37 -10.68 -9.19 -0.26
CA THR A 37 -9.61 -10.18 -0.31
C THR A 37 -9.96 -11.37 -1.19
N TRP A 38 -11.20 -11.86 -1.14
CA TRP A 38 -11.66 -12.93 -2.04
C TRP A 38 -11.62 -12.50 -3.50
N TYR A 39 -12.16 -11.32 -3.83
CA TYR A 39 -12.18 -10.79 -5.19
C TYR A 39 -10.77 -10.56 -5.75
N LEU A 40 -9.87 -9.97 -4.96
CA LEU A 40 -8.50 -9.72 -5.39
C LEU A 40 -7.70 -11.03 -5.56
N ASN A 41 -7.95 -12.04 -4.73
CA ASN A 41 -7.37 -13.37 -4.90
C ASN A 41 -7.88 -14.06 -6.17
N SER A 42 -9.18 -13.97 -6.48
CA SER A 42 -9.75 -14.60 -7.69
C SER A 42 -9.21 -13.96 -8.99
N ARG A 43 -8.83 -12.68 -8.93
CA ARG A 43 -8.16 -11.95 -10.01
C ARG A 43 -6.64 -12.16 -10.07
N GLY A 44 -6.07 -12.90 -9.11
CA GLY A 44 -4.64 -13.15 -9.01
C GLY A 44 -3.79 -11.96 -8.54
N VAL A 45 -4.42 -10.88 -8.05
CA VAL A 45 -3.74 -9.65 -7.61
C VAL A 45 -2.80 -9.92 -6.45
N LEU A 46 -3.20 -10.84 -5.57
CA LEU A 46 -2.47 -11.19 -4.34
C LEU A 46 -1.66 -12.49 -4.50
N SER A 47 -1.61 -13.08 -5.70
CA SER A 47 -0.97 -14.38 -5.94
C SER A 47 0.54 -14.34 -5.78
N ASN A 48 1.17 -13.18 -5.99
CA ASN A 48 2.60 -13.02 -5.75
C ASN A 48 2.84 -12.48 -4.33
N SER A 49 3.31 -13.35 -3.45
CA SER A 49 3.60 -13.00 -2.04
C SER A 49 4.80 -12.07 -1.88
N LYS A 50 5.64 -11.92 -2.92
CA LYS A 50 6.88 -11.14 -2.85
C LYS A 50 6.80 -9.78 -3.52
N LYS A 51 5.88 -9.60 -4.48
CA LYS A 51 5.75 -8.37 -5.25
C LYS A 51 4.30 -8.07 -5.54
N ILE A 52 3.80 -6.97 -5.01
CA ILE A 52 2.48 -6.45 -5.32
C ILE A 52 2.63 -5.46 -6.46
N ASP A 53 1.89 -5.69 -7.53
CA ASP A 53 1.68 -4.67 -8.54
C ASP A 53 0.57 -3.72 -8.05
N ILE A 54 0.98 -2.53 -7.62
CA ILE A 54 0.06 -1.53 -7.06
C ILE A 54 -0.91 -0.97 -8.12
N ASN A 55 -0.52 -0.93 -9.40
CA ASN A 55 -1.42 -0.52 -10.48
C ASN A 55 -2.50 -1.57 -10.70
N PHE A 56 -2.08 -2.84 -10.75
CA PHE A 56 -3.01 -3.96 -10.91
C PHE A 56 -3.97 -4.05 -9.72
N PHE A 57 -3.47 -3.85 -8.50
CA PHE A 57 -4.28 -3.76 -7.29
C PHE A 57 -5.31 -2.63 -7.37
N TYR A 58 -4.87 -1.40 -7.67
CA TYR A 58 -5.76 -0.24 -7.77
C TYR A 58 -6.83 -0.41 -8.85
N SER A 59 -6.45 -0.90 -10.03
CA SER A 59 -7.40 -1.13 -11.13
C SER A 59 -8.49 -2.12 -10.73
N ASN A 60 -8.15 -3.20 -10.03
CA ASN A 60 -9.14 -4.19 -9.59
C ASN A 60 -10.00 -3.68 -8.44
N LEU A 61 -9.44 -2.88 -7.52
CA LEU A 61 -10.24 -2.20 -6.51
C LEU A 61 -11.24 -1.21 -7.14
N ARG A 62 -10.81 -0.47 -8.16
CA ARG A 62 -11.66 0.49 -8.87
C ARG A 62 -12.77 -0.19 -9.67
N ASP A 63 -12.52 -1.39 -10.21
CA ASP A 63 -13.55 -2.24 -10.83
C ASP A 63 -14.59 -2.71 -9.79
N LEU A 64 -14.15 -3.10 -8.59
CA LEU A 64 -15.03 -3.61 -7.55
C LEU A 64 -15.83 -2.51 -6.82
N LEU A 65 -15.19 -1.38 -6.49
CA LEU A 65 -15.71 -0.36 -5.57
C LEU A 65 -15.91 1.01 -6.22
N GLY A 66 -15.55 1.17 -7.49
CA GLY A 66 -15.61 2.44 -8.19
C GLY A 66 -14.75 3.51 -7.49
N PRO A 67 -15.29 4.73 -7.28
CA PRO A 67 -14.58 5.82 -6.58
C PRO A 67 -14.13 5.47 -5.15
N GLY A 68 -14.74 4.47 -4.51
CA GLY A 68 -14.33 4.03 -3.16
C GLY A 68 -12.91 3.46 -3.11
N ALA A 69 -12.33 3.06 -4.26
CA ALA A 69 -10.96 2.61 -4.34
C ALA A 69 -9.95 3.70 -3.92
N ASP A 70 -10.24 4.97 -4.20
CA ASP A 70 -9.35 6.08 -3.84
C ASP A 70 -9.20 6.22 -2.32
N LEU A 71 -10.27 5.95 -1.56
CA LEU A 71 -10.24 5.96 -0.09
C LEU A 71 -9.38 4.84 0.48
N ILE A 72 -9.44 3.64 -0.10
CA ILE A 72 -8.61 2.50 0.32
C ILE A 72 -7.13 2.78 0.02
N MET A 73 -6.82 3.40 -1.11
CA MET A 73 -5.45 3.78 -1.44
C MET A 73 -4.91 4.87 -0.50
N GLU A 74 -5.76 5.84 -0.10
CA GLU A 74 -5.37 6.86 0.87
C GLU A 74 -5.12 6.24 2.26
N GLU A 75 -5.98 5.34 2.72
CA GLU A 75 -5.76 4.62 3.98
C GLU A 75 -4.49 3.75 3.91
N THR A 76 -4.28 3.05 2.79
CA THR A 76 -3.04 2.28 2.53
C THR A 76 -1.81 3.16 2.65
N TRP A 77 -1.86 4.36 2.07
CA TRP A 77 -0.78 5.33 2.16
C TRP A 77 -0.53 5.77 3.61
N GLN A 78 -1.57 6.07 4.38
CA GLN A 78 -1.42 6.44 5.79
C GLN A 78 -0.81 5.30 6.63
N GLN A 79 -1.25 4.06 6.41
CA GLN A 79 -0.68 2.88 7.06
C GLN A 79 0.80 2.69 6.68
N LEU A 80 1.15 2.92 5.42
CA LEU A 80 2.52 2.87 4.91
C LEU A 80 3.42 3.93 5.57
N GLN A 81 2.94 5.17 5.69
CA GLN A 81 3.67 6.24 6.38
C GLN A 81 3.93 5.92 7.86
N LYS A 82 2.94 5.35 8.56
CA LYS A 82 3.08 4.91 9.96
C LYS A 82 4.17 3.84 10.09
N ARG A 83 4.22 2.87 9.17
CA ARG A 83 5.16 1.74 9.21
C ARG A 83 6.57 2.09 8.74
N CYS A 84 6.72 3.00 7.78
CA CYS A 84 8.03 3.50 7.32
C CYS A 84 8.67 4.52 8.29
N GLY A 85 8.07 4.76 9.46
CA GLY A 85 8.65 5.54 10.55
C GLY A 85 8.79 7.01 10.20
N GLY A 86 7.69 7.72 9.90
CA GLY A 86 7.59 9.18 9.98
C GLY A 86 8.50 10.03 9.08
N LYS A 87 9.50 9.45 8.39
CA LYS A 87 10.37 10.15 7.44
C LYS A 87 9.64 10.55 6.16
N ALA A 88 8.50 9.91 5.88
CA ALA A 88 7.54 10.36 4.86
C ALA A 88 6.77 11.63 5.26
N GLY A 89 6.92 12.12 6.50
CA GLY A 89 6.28 13.35 7.00
C GLY A 89 6.95 14.65 6.56
N GLN A 90 8.11 14.61 5.89
CA GLN A 90 8.79 15.82 5.38
C GLN A 90 8.65 16.05 3.87
N GLN A 91 8.03 15.12 3.15
CA GLN A 91 7.63 15.33 1.76
C GLN A 91 6.14 15.05 1.70
N ASN A 92 5.32 16.03 2.09
CA ASN A 92 3.97 16.09 1.56
C ASN A 92 4.12 16.19 0.04
N PRO A 93 3.82 15.12 -0.74
CA PRO A 93 3.74 15.30 -2.17
C PRO A 93 2.67 16.36 -2.41
N PRO A 94 2.86 17.26 -3.39
CA PRO A 94 1.91 18.34 -3.64
C PRO A 94 0.50 17.76 -3.68
N ALA A 95 -0.49 18.50 -3.14
CA ALA A 95 -1.90 18.08 -3.02
C ALA A 95 -2.55 17.62 -4.34
N LYS A 96 -1.83 17.67 -5.47
CA LYS A 96 -2.20 17.21 -6.81
C LYS A 96 -1.78 15.78 -7.16
N CYS A 97 -0.96 15.09 -6.37
CA CYS A 97 -0.62 13.67 -6.65
C CYS A 97 -1.68 12.74 -6.07
N SER A 98 -2.19 11.83 -6.91
CA SER A 98 -3.12 10.77 -6.54
C SER A 98 -2.48 9.79 -5.53
N PRO A 99 -3.26 9.14 -4.66
CA PRO A 99 -2.74 8.20 -3.66
C PRO A 99 -1.85 7.10 -4.26
N LEU A 100 -2.19 6.63 -5.46
CA LEU A 100 -1.42 5.67 -6.24
C LEU A 100 0.00 6.16 -6.55
N GLU A 101 0.13 7.38 -7.09
CA GLU A 101 1.43 7.97 -7.44
C GLU A 101 2.33 8.15 -6.21
N ARG A 102 1.74 8.42 -5.04
CA ARG A 102 2.48 8.58 -3.78
C ARG A 102 3.10 7.26 -3.33
N ILE A 103 2.31 6.18 -3.39
CA ILE A 103 2.75 4.83 -3.04
C ILE A 103 3.83 4.36 -4.02
N GLN A 104 3.66 4.61 -5.32
CA GLN A 104 4.65 4.27 -6.35
C GLN A 104 6.00 4.92 -6.10
N LYS A 105 6.03 6.24 -5.91
CA LYS A 105 7.29 6.97 -5.64
C LYS A 105 8.01 6.45 -4.41
N MET A 106 7.29 6.06 -3.35
CA MET A 106 7.93 5.53 -2.15
C MET A 106 8.55 4.14 -2.39
N ILE A 107 7.92 3.30 -3.21
CA ILE A 107 8.47 1.99 -3.56
C ILE A 107 9.76 2.16 -4.38
N GLU A 108 9.78 3.10 -5.34
CA GLU A 108 10.96 3.39 -6.17
C GLU A 108 12.14 3.94 -5.34
N ILE A 109 11.88 4.79 -4.34
CA ILE A 109 12.92 5.35 -3.45
C ILE A 109 13.51 4.26 -2.53
N GLY A 110 12.75 3.20 -2.22
CA GLY A 110 13.21 2.10 -1.38
C GLY A 110 14.12 1.08 -2.08
N GLU A 111 14.19 1.09 -3.41
CA GLU A 111 15.03 0.20 -4.22
C GLU A 111 16.38 0.82 -4.64
N ALA A 112 16.60 2.12 -4.39
CA ALA A 112 17.80 2.87 -4.77
C ALA A 112 18.94 2.83 -3.73
#